data_AF-A0A355IIZ1-F1
#
_entry.id   AF-A0A355IIZ1-F1
#
_cell.length_a   1.000
_cell.length_b   1.000
_cell.length_c   1.000
_cell.angle_alpha   90.00
_cell.angle_beta   90.00
_cell.angle_gamma   90.00
#
_symmetry.space_group_name_H-M   'P 1'
#
loop_
_entity.id
_entity.type
_entity.pdbx_description
1 polymer ?
#
loop_
_entity_poly.entity_id
_entity_poly.type
_entity_poly.pdbx_seq_one_letter_code
_entity_poly.pdbx_strand_id
1 'polypeptide(L)'
;MKNWLVLILAFVLFSFATVGQTCVPVKPRILISTDIGGTDPDDNQSMAHFLMYSNLFETEGLVSSPSYGSGNQEAILRMIELYEQDLPKLKQHAKDFPTPAYLRAITKQGRKGAAPYCGYQTPTEGSEWIIRCAGKKSDQPLWVLVWGGLDDLAQALHDAPSIQHHIRVYWIGGPNKKWSTNSYAYIAAHFPDLWMIENNASYRGFIANYKQKDAFNGLYFDTYIRGGGQLGKDFQNYLNGNTKLGDTPSLLYLMDGNPNDPTKASWGGSFVPFTHSPQILFDRPTTALDTVQIYSIMTFRVKGPEMNIPADSVCMTMTINKQTWGGYYLGDGVYAVRHATYALGTMPYTIVSEVPGFPTQQGEITIENVWPGKTRSTDFPLGKHW
;
A
#
# COMPACT_ATOMS: atom_id res chain seq x y z
N MET A 1 45.31 41.70 -19.93
CA MET A 1 44.52 42.08 -18.73
C MET A 1 43.01 42.31 -19.00
N LYS A 2 42.53 42.47 -20.24
CA LYS A 2 41.10 42.70 -20.52
C LYS A 2 40.24 41.44 -20.77
N ASN A 3 40.84 40.26 -20.92
CA ASN A 3 40.11 39.02 -21.28
C ASN A 3 39.86 38.06 -20.10
N TRP A 4 40.40 38.34 -18.90
CA TRP A 4 40.14 37.51 -17.71
C TRP A 4 38.93 37.97 -16.88
N LEU A 5 38.54 39.24 -16.97
CA LEU A 5 37.36 39.75 -16.26
C LEU A 5 36.02 39.27 -16.85
N VAL A 6 35.98 38.92 -18.14
CA VAL A 6 34.76 38.43 -18.79
C VAL A 6 34.49 36.96 -18.44
N LEU A 7 35.53 36.16 -18.22
CA LEU A 7 35.39 34.75 -17.81
C LEU A 7 34.95 34.59 -16.35
N ILE A 8 35.30 35.53 -15.47
CA ILE A 8 34.86 35.51 -14.07
C ILE A 8 33.40 35.96 -13.93
N LEU A 9 32.94 36.94 -14.73
CA LEU A 9 31.52 37.32 -14.74
C LEU A 9 30.59 36.24 -15.32
N ALA A 10 31.08 35.42 -16.27
CA ALA A 10 30.33 34.31 -16.83
C ALA A 10 30.18 33.13 -15.86
N PHE A 11 31.12 32.93 -14.94
CA PHE A 11 31.04 31.88 -13.92
C PHE A 11 30.10 32.24 -12.75
N VAL A 12 29.92 33.54 -12.47
CA VAL A 12 28.99 34.00 -11.42
C VAL A 12 27.53 33.99 -11.88
N LEU A 13 27.27 34.10 -13.19
CA LEU A 13 25.92 34.01 -13.77
C LEU A 13 25.46 32.58 -14.10
N PHE A 14 26.35 31.59 -14.01
CA PHE A 14 26.04 30.16 -14.13
C PHE A 14 26.04 29.40 -12.80
N SER A 15 26.09 30.13 -11.68
CA SER A 15 25.47 29.65 -10.44
C SER A 15 23.96 29.70 -10.64
N PHE A 16 23.42 28.81 -11.48
CA PHE A 16 22.09 28.31 -11.22
C PHE A 16 22.13 27.91 -9.77
N ALA A 17 21.41 28.67 -8.94
CA ALA A 17 20.98 28.17 -7.67
C ALA A 17 20.45 26.77 -7.97
N THR A 18 21.21 25.75 -7.56
CA THR A 18 20.61 24.50 -7.15
C THR A 18 19.66 24.94 -6.04
N VAL A 19 18.45 25.35 -6.43
CA VAL A 19 17.33 25.45 -5.52
C VAL A 19 17.15 24.00 -5.13
N GLY A 20 17.85 23.59 -4.07
CA GLY A 20 17.55 22.35 -3.40
C GLY A 20 16.05 22.38 -3.17
N GLN A 21 15.36 21.29 -3.52
CA GLN A 21 13.92 21.19 -3.36
C GLN A 21 13.56 21.72 -1.97
N THR A 22 12.66 22.71 -1.94
CA THR A 22 12.22 23.31 -0.68
C THR A 22 11.57 22.23 0.16
N CYS A 23 12.01 22.09 1.41
CA CYS A 23 11.38 21.24 2.42
C CYS A 23 9.87 21.50 2.46
N VAL A 24 9.07 20.46 2.72
CA VAL A 24 7.62 20.57 2.89
C VAL A 24 7.34 21.58 4.02
N PRO A 25 6.83 22.79 3.69
CA PRO A 25 6.86 23.92 4.63
C PRO A 25 5.83 23.80 5.75
N VAL A 26 4.90 22.85 5.66
CA VAL A 26 3.83 22.60 6.64
C VAL A 26 3.74 21.10 6.88
N LYS A 27 3.64 20.66 8.14
CA LYS A 27 3.52 19.24 8.48
C LYS A 27 2.31 18.63 7.74
N PRO A 28 2.52 17.61 6.89
CA PRO A 28 1.42 16.99 6.18
C PRO A 28 0.50 16.24 7.15
N ARG A 29 -0.80 16.33 6.88
CA ARG A 29 -1.83 15.55 7.59
C ARG A 29 -1.78 14.12 7.09
N ILE A 30 -1.56 13.16 7.98
CA ILE A 30 -1.49 11.74 7.61
C ILE A 30 -2.43 10.87 8.43
N LEU A 31 -2.89 9.78 7.83
CA LEU A 31 -3.49 8.63 8.48
C LEU A 31 -2.80 7.38 7.93
N ILE A 32 -2.28 6.54 8.81
CA ILE A 32 -1.62 5.29 8.42
C ILE A 32 -2.61 4.14 8.58
N SER A 33 -2.83 3.36 7.52
CA SER A 33 -3.59 2.11 7.53
C SER A 33 -2.63 0.94 7.28
N THR A 34 -2.52 0.02 8.23
CA THR A 34 -1.43 -0.97 8.28
C THR A 34 -1.96 -2.34 8.70
N ASP A 35 -1.34 -3.41 8.21
CA ASP A 35 -1.60 -4.79 8.65
C ASP A 35 -0.55 -5.29 9.66
N ILE A 36 0.12 -4.37 10.37
CA ILE A 36 1.07 -4.63 11.46
C ILE A 36 0.60 -5.74 12.43
N GLY A 37 1.54 -6.61 12.78
CA GLY A 37 1.24 -7.87 13.50
C GLY A 37 0.64 -8.96 12.61
N GLY A 38 0.60 -8.72 11.30
CA GLY A 38 0.16 -9.65 10.27
C GLY A 38 1.25 -10.65 9.89
N THR A 39 1.30 -11.00 8.60
CA THR A 39 2.14 -12.10 8.12
C THR A 39 3.59 -11.73 7.83
N ASP A 40 3.88 -10.44 7.72
CA ASP A 40 5.20 -9.91 7.39
C ASP A 40 5.60 -8.88 8.45
N PRO A 41 6.82 -8.92 9.00
CA PRO A 41 7.23 -7.98 10.05
C PRO A 41 7.72 -6.62 9.53
N ASP A 42 7.56 -6.30 8.25
CA ASP A 42 7.99 -5.02 7.67
C ASP A 42 7.20 -3.82 8.22
N ASP A 43 5.88 -3.96 8.40
CA ASP A 43 5.07 -2.91 9.05
C ASP A 43 5.57 -2.55 10.45
N ASN A 44 6.12 -3.51 11.22
CA ASN A 44 6.70 -3.24 12.54
C ASN A 44 7.95 -2.35 12.41
N GLN A 45 8.81 -2.66 11.44
CA GLN A 45 9.98 -1.84 11.14
C GLN A 45 9.56 -0.45 10.64
N SER A 46 8.58 -0.37 9.73
CA SER A 46 8.04 0.89 9.19
C SER A 46 7.38 1.75 10.28
N MET A 47 6.66 1.13 11.22
CA MET A 47 6.06 1.80 12.37
C MET A 47 7.13 2.35 13.33
N ALA A 48 8.22 1.61 13.58
CA ALA A 48 9.35 2.12 14.35
C ALA A 48 9.94 3.38 13.71
N HIS A 49 10.11 3.35 12.38
CA HIS A 49 10.61 4.47 11.61
C HIS A 49 9.67 5.68 11.65
N PHE A 50 8.36 5.46 11.48
CA PHE A 50 7.35 6.51 11.68
C PHE A 50 7.45 7.14 13.06
N LEU A 51 7.50 6.35 14.13
CA LEU A 51 7.52 6.87 15.50
C LEU A 51 8.74 7.77 15.77
N MET A 52 9.90 7.43 15.19
CA MET A 52 11.11 8.27 15.24
C MET A 52 10.97 9.62 14.52
N TYR A 53 10.14 9.69 13.48
CA TYR A 53 9.90 10.90 12.68
C TYR A 53 8.49 11.48 12.86
N SER A 54 7.75 11.02 13.88
CA SER A 54 6.34 11.37 14.08
C SER A 54 6.13 12.86 14.35
N ASN A 55 7.17 13.58 14.78
CA ASN A 55 7.17 15.02 14.93
C ASN A 55 7.07 15.79 13.60
N LEU A 56 7.31 15.15 12.45
CA LEU A 56 7.24 15.76 11.13
C LEU A 56 5.83 15.75 10.52
N PHE A 57 4.88 15.08 11.17
CA PHE A 57 3.54 14.84 10.64
C PHE A 57 2.45 15.36 11.58
N GLU A 58 1.35 15.82 11.01
CA GLU A 58 0.07 15.91 11.71
C GLU A 58 -0.62 14.55 11.60
N THR A 59 -0.27 13.62 12.50
CA THR A 59 -0.83 12.25 12.46
C THR A 59 -2.24 12.27 13.03
N GLU A 60 -3.24 11.98 12.20
CA GLU A 60 -4.65 12.00 12.57
C GLU A 60 -5.24 10.61 12.82
N GLY A 61 -4.59 9.53 12.35
CA GLY A 61 -5.03 8.17 12.62
C GLY A 61 -3.95 7.11 12.43
N LEU A 62 -4.02 6.06 13.23
CA LEU A 62 -3.24 4.82 13.10
C LEU A 62 -4.21 3.64 13.08
N VAL A 63 -4.56 3.14 11.91
CA VAL A 63 -5.60 2.13 11.71
C VAL A 63 -4.96 0.78 11.41
N SER A 64 -5.26 -0.25 12.20
CA SER A 64 -4.90 -1.62 11.85
C SER A 64 -5.98 -2.25 10.95
N SER A 65 -5.69 -2.53 9.68
CA SER A 65 -6.65 -3.05 8.69
C SER A 65 -6.09 -4.24 7.89
N PRO A 66 -5.84 -5.40 8.53
CA PRO A 66 -5.37 -6.59 7.82
C PRO A 66 -6.44 -7.25 6.96
N SER A 67 -6.26 -7.22 5.64
CA SER A 67 -7.06 -8.03 4.69
C SER A 67 -6.76 -9.53 4.81
N TYR A 68 -5.59 -9.87 5.32
CA TYR A 68 -5.13 -11.24 5.55
C TYR A 68 -4.23 -11.29 6.80
N GLY A 69 -4.13 -12.46 7.42
CA GLY A 69 -3.30 -12.68 8.60
C GLY A 69 -3.94 -12.19 9.91
N SER A 70 -3.11 -12.01 10.92
CA SER A 70 -3.51 -11.76 12.32
C SER A 70 -3.25 -10.34 12.81
N GLY A 71 -3.02 -9.40 11.89
CA GLY A 71 -2.76 -8.00 12.21
C GLY A 71 -3.81 -7.43 13.17
N ASN A 72 -3.38 -6.52 14.02
CA ASN A 72 -4.29 -5.91 14.99
C ASN A 72 -3.73 -4.62 15.56
N GLN A 73 -4.64 -3.81 16.12
CA GLN A 73 -4.27 -2.54 16.74
C GLN A 73 -3.37 -2.72 17.97
N GLU A 74 -3.42 -3.86 18.67
CA GLU A 74 -2.56 -4.11 19.84
C GLU A 74 -1.07 -4.12 19.45
N ALA A 75 -0.73 -4.52 18.23
CA ALA A 75 0.62 -4.39 17.70
C ALA A 75 1.06 -2.91 17.57
N ILE A 76 0.16 -2.00 17.14
CA ILE A 76 0.41 -0.55 17.12
C ILE A 76 0.60 -0.03 18.55
N LEU A 77 -0.30 -0.40 19.46
CA LEU A 77 -0.25 0.04 20.87
C LEU A 77 1.06 -0.38 21.54
N ARG A 78 1.53 -1.61 21.28
CA ARG A 78 2.83 -2.10 21.74
C ARG A 78 4.00 -1.27 21.18
N MET A 79 3.96 -0.90 19.89
CA MET A 79 4.98 0.00 19.32
C MET A 79 4.97 1.38 20.01
N ILE A 80 3.78 1.91 20.35
CA ILE A 80 3.65 3.17 21.08
C ILE A 80 4.22 3.06 22.51
N GLU A 81 4.09 1.91 23.18
CA GLU A 81 4.72 1.67 24.49
C GLU A 81 6.26 1.69 24.43
N LEU A 82 6.85 1.21 23.33
CA LEU A 82 8.30 1.32 23.11
C LEU A 82 8.70 2.77 22.84
N TYR A 83 7.96 3.47 21.99
CA TYR A 83 8.16 4.89 21.70
C TYR A 83 8.05 5.76 22.96
N GLU A 84 7.11 5.48 23.86
CA GLU A 84 6.95 6.22 25.11
C GLU A 84 8.22 6.16 25.98
N GLN A 85 8.90 5.02 26.00
CA GLN A 85 10.17 4.86 26.73
C GLN A 85 11.31 5.64 26.08
N ASP A 86 11.32 5.74 24.74
CA ASP A 86 12.35 6.48 23.98
C ASP A 86 12.06 7.99 23.86
N LEU A 87 10.82 8.41 24.12
CA LEU A 87 10.36 9.79 23.95
C LEU A 87 11.19 10.85 24.71
N PRO A 88 11.63 10.63 25.97
CA PRO A 88 12.50 11.59 26.64
C PRO A 88 13.81 11.86 25.90
N LYS A 89 14.37 10.84 25.22
CA LYS A 89 15.58 10.98 24.40
C LYS A 89 15.26 11.67 23.08
N LEU A 90 14.19 11.28 22.39
CA LEU A 90 13.76 11.91 21.13
C LEU A 90 13.52 13.43 21.30
N LYS A 91 12.89 13.83 22.41
CA LYS A 91 12.64 15.24 22.74
C LYS A 91 13.89 16.09 22.97
N GLN A 92 15.06 15.47 23.19
CA GLN A 92 16.33 16.19 23.25
C GLN A 92 16.83 16.60 21.86
N HIS A 93 16.39 15.90 20.81
CA HIS A 93 16.82 16.12 19.43
C HIS A 93 15.85 16.95 18.62
N ALA A 94 14.54 16.82 18.85
CA ALA A 94 13.52 17.57 18.15
C ALA A 94 12.32 17.90 19.04
N LYS A 95 11.59 18.96 18.66
CA LYS A 95 10.34 19.36 19.32
C LYS A 95 9.14 18.71 18.64
N ASP A 96 7.97 18.88 19.23
CA ASP A 96 6.66 18.57 18.65
C ASP A 96 6.39 17.09 18.35
N PHE A 97 7.08 16.20 19.05
CA PHE A 97 6.71 14.79 19.09
C PHE A 97 5.30 14.61 19.71
N PRO A 98 4.40 13.83 19.08
CA PRO A 98 3.08 13.56 19.62
C PRO A 98 3.17 12.82 20.95
N THR A 99 2.23 13.07 21.86
CA THR A 99 2.21 12.35 23.13
C THR A 99 1.78 10.90 22.90
N PRO A 100 2.28 9.93 23.68
CA PRO A 100 1.84 8.54 23.60
C PRO A 100 0.33 8.39 23.82
N ALA A 101 -0.23 9.17 24.75
CA ALA A 101 -1.68 9.21 24.99
C ALA A 101 -2.47 9.64 23.75
N TYR A 102 -1.99 10.65 23.00
CA TYR A 102 -2.61 11.08 21.76
C TYR A 102 -2.54 9.99 20.69
N LEU A 103 -1.37 9.38 20.48
CA LEU A 103 -1.21 8.30 19.51
C LEU A 103 -2.16 7.13 19.79
N ARG A 104 -2.29 6.72 21.06
CA ARG A 104 -3.25 5.67 21.46
C ARG A 104 -4.70 6.07 21.17
N ALA A 105 -5.06 7.33 21.40
CA ALA A 105 -6.43 7.80 21.19
C ALA A 105 -6.85 7.78 19.70
N ILE A 106 -5.90 8.00 18.79
CA ILE A 106 -6.12 7.95 17.34
C ILE A 106 -5.83 6.57 16.73
N THR A 107 -5.43 5.59 17.55
CA THR A 107 -5.31 4.19 17.11
C THR A 107 -6.70 3.57 17.00
N LYS A 108 -6.95 2.86 15.90
CA LYS A 108 -8.24 2.24 15.58
C LYS A 108 -8.07 0.82 15.08
N GLN A 109 -9.07 -0.02 15.35
CA GLN A 109 -9.19 -1.32 14.70
C GLN A 109 -10.06 -1.20 13.45
N GLY A 110 -9.41 -1.40 12.32
CA GLY A 110 -10.04 -1.57 11.02
C GLY A 110 -10.54 -2.99 10.78
N ARG A 111 -10.78 -3.30 9.51
CA ARG A 111 -11.25 -4.60 9.06
C ARG A 111 -10.25 -5.72 9.37
N LYS A 112 -10.78 -6.90 9.70
CA LYS A 112 -10.04 -8.18 9.74
C LYS A 112 -10.58 -9.11 8.66
N GLY A 113 -9.75 -9.44 7.68
CA GLY A 113 -10.12 -10.25 6.52
C GLY A 113 -10.47 -9.42 5.28
N ALA A 114 -10.51 -10.08 4.12
CA ALA A 114 -10.75 -9.42 2.84
C ALA A 114 -12.23 -9.08 2.64
N ALA A 115 -12.51 -8.04 1.85
CA ALA A 115 -13.85 -7.72 1.39
C ALA A 115 -14.39 -8.79 0.40
N PRO A 116 -15.72 -9.00 0.36
CA PRO A 116 -16.37 -9.86 -0.65
C PRO A 116 -16.23 -9.28 -2.06
N TYR A 117 -16.76 -9.98 -3.07
CA TYR A 117 -16.55 -9.64 -4.48
C TYR A 117 -16.92 -8.19 -4.85
N CYS A 118 -17.91 -7.58 -4.20
CA CYS A 118 -18.29 -6.19 -4.45
C CYS A 118 -17.23 -5.18 -4.00
N GLY A 119 -16.25 -5.57 -3.17
CA GLY A 119 -15.09 -4.76 -2.77
C GLY A 119 -15.26 -3.92 -1.52
N TYR A 120 -16.36 -4.07 -0.80
CA TYR A 120 -16.62 -3.50 0.51
C TYR A 120 -17.62 -4.41 1.24
N GLN A 121 -17.93 -4.17 2.52
CA GLN A 121 -18.94 -4.95 3.23
C GLN A 121 -19.69 -4.11 4.26
N THR A 122 -19.11 -3.96 5.46
CA THR A 122 -19.69 -3.21 6.57
C THR A 122 -18.70 -2.17 7.07
N PRO A 123 -19.20 -1.02 7.57
CA PRO A 123 -18.36 -0.06 8.29
C PRO A 123 -17.57 -0.72 9.42
N THR A 124 -16.39 -0.17 9.67
CA THR A 124 -15.48 -0.50 10.76
C THR A 124 -15.06 0.80 11.47
N GLU A 125 -14.53 0.69 12.70
CA GLU A 125 -13.96 1.85 13.40
C GLU A 125 -12.87 2.53 12.54
N GLY A 126 -12.05 1.75 11.82
CA GLY A 126 -11.05 2.25 10.89
C GLY A 126 -11.62 3.08 9.72
N SER A 127 -12.60 2.52 9.00
CA SER A 127 -13.24 3.20 7.86
C SER A 127 -13.99 4.48 8.28
N GLU A 128 -14.70 4.45 9.41
CA GLU A 128 -15.37 5.62 9.97
C GLU A 128 -14.37 6.69 10.41
N TRP A 129 -13.21 6.28 10.94
CA TRP A 129 -12.15 7.20 11.31
C TRP A 129 -11.52 7.88 10.09
N ILE A 130 -11.33 7.16 8.97
CA ILE A 130 -10.88 7.75 7.70
C ILE A 130 -11.86 8.85 7.26
N ILE A 131 -13.18 8.58 7.29
CA ILE A 131 -14.22 9.56 6.94
C ILE A 131 -14.14 10.78 7.86
N ARG A 132 -14.02 10.55 9.18
CA ARG A 132 -13.93 11.62 10.18
C ARG A 132 -12.71 12.53 9.94
N CYS A 133 -11.53 11.95 9.69
CA CYS A 133 -10.32 12.71 9.42
C CYS A 133 -10.41 13.47 8.09
N ALA A 134 -10.95 12.84 7.05
CA ALA A 134 -11.16 13.48 5.75
C ALA A 134 -12.12 14.67 5.83
N GLY A 135 -13.13 14.61 6.70
CA GLY A 135 -14.11 15.68 6.92
C GLY A 135 -13.62 16.86 7.76
N LYS A 136 -12.42 16.80 8.35
CA LYS A 136 -11.85 17.91 9.12
C LYS A 136 -11.54 19.09 8.19
N LYS A 137 -12.08 20.27 8.51
CA LYS A 137 -11.81 21.52 7.77
C LYS A 137 -10.31 21.83 7.79
N SER A 138 -9.68 21.80 6.62
CA SER A 138 -8.27 22.08 6.42
C SER A 138 -8.03 22.47 4.96
N ASP A 139 -7.02 23.30 4.71
CA ASP A 139 -6.54 23.60 3.35
C ASP A 139 -5.59 22.51 2.83
N GLN A 140 -5.18 21.56 3.68
CA GLN A 140 -4.38 20.40 3.30
C GLN A 140 -5.25 19.16 3.13
N PRO A 141 -4.98 18.33 2.09
CA PRO A 141 -5.60 17.02 2.00
C PRO A 141 -5.13 16.12 3.15
N LEU A 142 -5.93 15.11 3.49
CA LEU A 142 -5.47 14.01 4.32
C LEU A 142 -4.72 13.00 3.45
N TRP A 143 -3.47 12.71 3.78
CA TRP A 143 -2.72 11.61 3.19
C TRP A 143 -3.06 10.29 3.88
N VAL A 144 -3.73 9.40 3.18
CA VAL A 144 -4.00 8.04 3.63
C VAL A 144 -2.86 7.16 3.12
N LEU A 145 -1.95 6.79 4.03
CA LEU A 145 -0.80 5.93 3.76
C LEU A 145 -1.24 4.49 4.04
N VAL A 146 -1.44 3.71 2.97
CA VAL A 146 -1.92 2.32 3.07
C VAL A 146 -0.74 1.38 2.91
N TRP A 147 -0.38 0.70 4.00
CA TRP A 147 0.74 -0.23 4.12
C TRP A 147 0.29 -1.68 3.89
N GLY A 148 -0.97 -1.98 4.17
CA GLY A 148 -1.61 -3.27 3.89
C GLY A 148 -2.59 -3.23 2.71
N GLY A 149 -3.78 -3.80 2.89
CA GLY A 149 -4.84 -3.76 1.88
C GLY A 149 -5.75 -2.53 1.98
N LEU A 150 -6.60 -2.37 0.98
CA LEU A 150 -7.43 -1.18 0.75
C LEU A 150 -8.83 -1.29 1.33
N ASP A 151 -9.14 -2.34 2.09
CA ASP A 151 -10.53 -2.70 2.41
C ASP A 151 -11.28 -1.64 3.23
N ASP A 152 -10.62 -1.01 4.23
CA ASP A 152 -11.23 0.11 4.96
C ASP A 152 -11.28 1.40 4.15
N LEU A 153 -10.34 1.63 3.22
CA LEU A 153 -10.42 2.77 2.31
C LEU A 153 -11.58 2.60 1.32
N ALA A 154 -11.76 1.40 0.78
CA ALA A 154 -12.87 1.07 -0.11
C ALA A 154 -14.22 1.22 0.61
N GLN A 155 -14.32 0.73 1.85
CA GLN A 155 -15.49 0.95 2.70
C GLN A 155 -15.74 2.44 2.98
N ALA A 156 -14.70 3.20 3.35
CA ALA A 156 -14.83 4.63 3.62
C ALA A 156 -15.29 5.44 2.39
N LEU A 157 -14.74 5.12 1.21
CA LEU A 157 -15.15 5.71 -0.06
C LEU A 157 -16.58 5.29 -0.44
N HIS A 158 -16.98 4.04 -0.17
CA HIS A 158 -18.34 3.58 -0.38
C HIS A 158 -19.35 4.37 0.47
N ASP A 159 -19.08 4.51 1.77
CA ASP A 159 -19.99 5.16 2.71
C ASP A 159 -20.02 6.69 2.56
N ALA A 160 -18.89 7.30 2.18
CA ALA A 160 -18.77 8.74 1.98
C ALA A 160 -18.00 9.10 0.69
N PRO A 161 -18.59 8.94 -0.51
CA PRO A 161 -17.90 9.15 -1.79
C PRO A 161 -17.23 10.52 -1.96
N SER A 162 -17.74 11.56 -1.29
CA SER A 162 -17.19 12.92 -1.35
C SER A 162 -15.81 13.07 -0.68
N ILE A 163 -15.37 12.11 0.14
CA ILE A 163 -14.03 12.18 0.75
C ILE A 163 -12.92 12.09 -0.31
N GLN A 164 -13.19 11.54 -1.50
CA GLN A 164 -12.23 11.44 -2.60
C GLN A 164 -11.59 12.79 -2.97
N HIS A 165 -12.30 13.91 -2.74
CA HIS A 165 -11.82 15.27 -3.02
C HIS A 165 -10.97 15.88 -1.89
N HIS A 166 -10.94 15.22 -0.73
CA HIS A 166 -10.26 15.69 0.48
C HIS A 166 -9.08 14.81 0.89
N ILE A 167 -8.90 13.66 0.24
CA ILE A 167 -7.83 12.71 0.53
C ILE A 167 -6.85 12.57 -0.63
N ARG A 168 -5.65 12.10 -0.30
CA ARG A 168 -4.67 11.54 -1.22
C ARG A 168 -4.20 10.21 -0.70
N VAL A 169 -4.05 9.24 -1.58
CA VAL A 169 -3.69 7.88 -1.18
C VAL A 169 -2.26 7.59 -1.63
N TYR A 170 -1.44 7.08 -0.73
CA TYR A 170 -0.18 6.45 -1.08
C TYR A 170 -0.28 5.00 -0.65
N TRP A 171 -0.36 4.08 -1.61
CA TRP A 171 -0.54 2.66 -1.34
C TRP A 171 0.68 1.86 -1.74
N ILE A 172 1.14 1.00 -0.82
CA ILE A 172 2.11 -0.06 -1.13
C ILE A 172 1.39 -1.18 -1.86
N GLY A 173 1.11 -0.96 -3.15
CA GLY A 173 0.32 -1.87 -3.97
C GLY A 173 1.02 -3.19 -4.29
N GLY A 174 2.34 -3.16 -4.46
CA GLY A 174 3.12 -4.27 -5.04
C GLY A 174 2.69 -5.67 -4.56
N PRO A 175 3.04 -6.07 -3.32
CA PRO A 175 2.63 -7.35 -2.78
C PRO A 175 1.18 -7.35 -2.27
N ASN A 176 0.64 -6.20 -1.86
CA ASN A 176 -0.64 -6.13 -1.15
C ASN A 176 -1.87 -6.19 -2.05
N LYS A 177 -1.73 -5.86 -3.34
CA LYS A 177 -2.84 -5.92 -4.30
C LYS A 177 -3.47 -7.31 -4.36
N LYS A 178 -2.68 -8.39 -4.20
CA LYS A 178 -3.22 -9.75 -4.18
C LYS A 178 -4.17 -10.00 -3.00
N TRP A 179 -3.93 -9.36 -1.86
CA TRP A 179 -4.73 -9.53 -0.64
C TRP A 179 -6.01 -8.68 -0.62
N SER A 180 -6.10 -7.69 -1.52
CA SER A 180 -7.19 -6.71 -1.56
C SER A 180 -7.72 -6.51 -2.98
N THR A 181 -7.77 -7.59 -3.77
CA THR A 181 -8.16 -7.53 -5.20
C THR A 181 -9.57 -6.99 -5.41
N ASN A 182 -10.53 -7.36 -4.54
CA ASN A 182 -11.91 -6.90 -4.64
C ASN A 182 -12.04 -5.41 -4.31
N SER A 183 -11.43 -4.97 -3.21
CA SER A 183 -11.43 -3.58 -2.77
C SER A 183 -10.70 -2.67 -3.76
N TYR A 184 -9.55 -3.11 -4.29
CA TYR A 184 -8.86 -2.42 -5.37
C TYR A 184 -9.74 -2.30 -6.63
N ALA A 185 -10.35 -3.40 -7.08
CA ALA A 185 -11.21 -3.40 -8.26
C ALA A 185 -12.42 -2.46 -8.10
N TYR A 186 -12.99 -2.40 -6.90
CA TYR A 186 -14.06 -1.47 -6.57
C TYR A 186 -13.57 -0.01 -6.64
N ILE A 187 -12.45 0.33 -6.00
CA ILE A 187 -11.91 1.70 -6.03
C ILE A 187 -11.59 2.12 -7.47
N ALA A 188 -10.89 1.28 -8.23
CA ALA A 188 -10.52 1.57 -9.61
C ALA A 188 -11.75 1.74 -10.54
N ALA A 189 -12.84 1.00 -10.31
CA ALA A 189 -14.05 1.10 -11.11
C ALA A 189 -14.94 2.30 -10.76
N HIS A 190 -14.97 2.71 -9.49
CA HIS A 190 -15.95 3.67 -8.98
C HIS A 190 -15.36 5.05 -8.61
N PHE A 191 -14.06 5.13 -8.39
CA PHE A 191 -13.35 6.34 -8.00
C PHE A 191 -12.14 6.61 -8.92
N PRO A 192 -12.33 6.66 -10.25
CA PRO A 192 -11.22 6.83 -11.19
C PRO A 192 -10.48 8.15 -11.00
N ASP A 193 -11.13 9.18 -10.46
CA ASP A 193 -10.55 10.50 -10.21
C ASP A 193 -9.88 10.62 -8.82
N LEU A 194 -9.84 9.55 -8.02
CA LEU A 194 -9.12 9.52 -6.75
C LEU A 194 -7.64 9.84 -6.99
N TRP A 195 -7.09 10.73 -6.17
CA TRP A 195 -5.66 11.01 -6.19
C TRP A 195 -4.93 9.88 -5.46
N MET A 196 -4.22 9.04 -6.21
CA MET A 196 -3.63 7.82 -5.69
C MET A 196 -2.25 7.56 -6.29
N ILE A 197 -1.28 7.25 -5.44
CA ILE A 197 -0.01 6.63 -5.85
C ILE A 197 -0.12 5.14 -5.58
N GLU A 198 0.03 4.35 -6.64
CA GLU A 198 0.21 2.91 -6.55
C GLU A 198 1.70 2.53 -6.60
N ASN A 199 2.32 2.36 -5.43
CA ASN A 199 3.73 1.99 -5.35
C ASN A 199 3.91 0.46 -5.53
N ASN A 200 4.08 0.05 -6.78
CA ASN A 200 4.28 -1.35 -7.13
C ASN A 200 5.73 -1.85 -7.04
N ALA A 201 6.72 -0.97 -6.98
CA ALA A 201 8.12 -1.39 -7.13
C ALA A 201 9.12 -0.55 -6.34
N SER A 202 8.95 0.76 -6.24
CA SER A 202 9.88 1.67 -5.52
C SER A 202 10.05 1.26 -4.06
N TYR A 203 9.03 0.65 -3.46
CA TYR A 203 9.07 0.11 -2.09
C TYR A 203 10.25 -0.84 -1.82
N ARG A 204 10.72 -1.57 -2.86
CA ARG A 204 11.82 -2.53 -2.75
C ARG A 204 13.17 -1.88 -2.45
N GLY A 205 13.32 -0.57 -2.67
CA GLY A 205 14.55 0.16 -2.33
C GLY A 205 14.90 0.13 -0.84
N PHE A 206 13.94 -0.20 0.01
CA PHE A 206 14.08 -0.31 1.46
C PHE A 206 14.18 -1.75 1.98
N ILE A 207 14.43 -2.70 1.07
CA ILE A 207 14.66 -4.10 1.38
C ILE A 207 16.16 -4.39 1.21
N ALA A 208 16.83 -4.72 2.31
CA ALA A 208 18.26 -4.98 2.32
C ALA A 208 18.61 -6.28 1.58
N ASN A 209 19.68 -6.23 0.80
CA ASN A 209 20.36 -7.43 0.33
C ASN A 209 21.27 -7.97 1.44
N TYR A 210 20.74 -8.75 2.38
CA TYR A 210 21.47 -9.23 3.57
C TYR A 210 22.75 -10.03 3.27
N LYS A 211 22.95 -10.49 2.03
CA LYS A 211 24.18 -11.14 1.56
C LYS A 211 25.31 -10.13 1.31
N GLN A 212 24.99 -8.87 0.99
CA GLN A 212 25.95 -7.78 0.94
C GLN A 212 26.23 -7.28 2.36
N LYS A 213 27.49 -7.35 2.80
CA LYS A 213 27.93 -6.99 4.14
C LYS A 213 28.50 -5.58 4.20
N ASP A 214 27.68 -4.62 3.76
CA ASP A 214 27.95 -3.18 3.91
C ASP A 214 26.95 -2.53 4.87
N ALA A 215 27.21 -1.26 5.21
CA ALA A 215 26.44 -0.47 6.16
C ALA A 215 24.98 -0.22 5.74
N PHE A 216 24.63 -0.33 4.45
CA PHE A 216 23.27 -0.08 3.94
C PHE A 216 22.46 -1.37 3.75
N ASN A 217 23.12 -2.53 3.83
CA ASN A 217 22.51 -3.85 3.65
C ASN A 217 22.64 -4.69 4.93
N GLY A 218 23.39 -5.78 4.89
CA GLY A 218 23.47 -6.77 5.95
C GLY A 218 24.16 -6.31 7.25
N LEU A 219 24.72 -5.10 7.31
CA LEU A 219 25.27 -4.49 8.53
C LEU A 219 24.50 -3.24 8.98
N TYR A 220 23.35 -2.93 8.36
CA TYR A 220 22.59 -1.72 8.65
C TYR A 220 22.18 -1.62 10.12
N PHE A 221 21.68 -2.71 10.70
CA PHE A 221 21.32 -2.76 12.11
C PHE A 221 22.50 -2.43 13.01
N ASP A 222 23.64 -3.09 12.81
CA ASP A 222 24.83 -2.92 13.63
C ASP A 222 25.43 -1.52 13.52
N THR A 223 25.32 -0.91 12.35
CA THR A 223 25.91 0.39 12.06
C THR A 223 25.03 1.54 12.55
N TYR A 224 23.71 1.46 12.36
CA TYR A 224 22.81 2.61 12.52
C TYR A 224 21.69 2.43 13.56
N ILE A 225 21.30 1.19 13.89
CA ILE A 225 20.15 0.94 14.77
C ILE A 225 20.57 0.45 16.16
N ARG A 226 21.67 -0.30 16.26
CA ARG A 226 22.17 -0.86 17.51
C ARG A 226 22.40 0.23 18.56
N GLY A 227 21.76 0.08 19.72
CA GLY A 227 21.80 1.09 20.80
C GLY A 227 20.82 2.26 20.63
N GLY A 228 19.96 2.22 19.60
CA GLY A 228 18.95 3.24 19.28
C GLY A 228 17.72 3.28 20.20
N GLY A 229 17.84 2.85 21.46
CA GLY A 229 16.72 2.83 22.40
C GLY A 229 15.92 1.52 22.37
N GLN A 230 14.69 1.56 22.86
CA GLN A 230 13.78 0.41 22.90
C GLN A 230 13.24 0.05 21.52
N LEU A 231 12.92 1.04 20.68
CA LEU A 231 12.56 0.80 19.28
C LEU A 231 13.70 0.11 18.52
N GLY A 232 14.95 0.55 18.74
CA GLY A 232 16.12 -0.08 18.13
C GLY A 232 16.37 -1.51 18.63
N LYS A 233 16.15 -1.79 19.92
CA LYS A 233 16.23 -3.17 20.46
C LYS A 233 15.15 -4.07 19.85
N ASP A 234 13.93 -3.57 19.73
CA ASP A 234 12.81 -4.32 19.16
C ASP A 234 13.01 -4.63 17.67
N PHE A 235 13.61 -3.69 16.92
CA PHE A 235 13.90 -3.85 15.50
C PHE A 235 14.67 -5.14 15.17
N GLN A 236 15.59 -5.57 16.06
CA GLN A 236 16.40 -6.78 15.86
C GLN A 236 15.56 -8.06 15.80
N ASN A 237 14.40 -8.07 16.47
CA ASN A 237 13.51 -9.24 16.53
C ASN A 237 12.85 -9.53 15.18
N TYR A 238 12.89 -8.57 14.24
CA TYR A 238 12.35 -8.69 12.90
C TYR A 238 13.46 -9.01 11.91
N LEU A 239 13.36 -10.18 11.27
CA LEU A 239 14.30 -10.61 10.22
C LEU A 239 15.77 -10.58 10.68
N ASN A 240 16.02 -10.80 11.97
CA ASN A 240 17.34 -10.68 12.61
C ASN A 240 17.99 -9.30 12.40
N GLY A 241 17.20 -8.23 12.39
CA GLY A 241 17.63 -6.85 12.16
C GLY A 241 17.89 -6.51 10.69
N ASN A 242 17.69 -7.44 9.75
CA ASN A 242 17.77 -7.07 8.33
C ASN A 242 16.61 -6.15 7.96
N THR A 243 16.93 -5.10 7.25
CA THR A 243 15.99 -4.07 6.84
C THR A 243 15.02 -4.63 5.80
N LYS A 244 13.73 -4.50 6.10
CA LYS A 244 12.61 -4.66 5.18
C LYS A 244 11.60 -3.60 5.57
N LEU A 245 11.90 -2.36 5.23
CA LEU A 245 11.09 -1.18 5.56
C LEU A 245 10.14 -0.89 4.39
N GLY A 246 9.31 -1.88 4.00
CA GLY A 246 8.52 -1.85 2.77
C GLY A 246 7.59 -0.63 2.65
N ASP A 247 7.10 -0.12 3.77
CA ASP A 247 6.06 0.91 3.78
C ASP A 247 6.58 2.31 4.11
N THR A 248 7.78 2.36 4.71
CA THR A 248 8.54 3.58 4.96
C THR A 248 8.59 4.56 3.77
N PRO A 249 8.70 4.12 2.51
CA PRO A 249 8.66 5.02 1.36
C PRO A 249 7.43 5.95 1.33
N SER A 250 6.29 5.53 1.88
CA SER A 250 5.10 6.39 1.99
C SER A 250 5.32 7.60 2.91
N LEU A 251 6.10 7.43 3.99
CA LEU A 251 6.51 8.50 4.90
C LEU A 251 7.55 9.40 4.22
N LEU A 252 8.56 8.77 3.62
CA LEU A 252 9.67 9.47 3.00
C LEU A 252 9.25 10.31 1.79
N TYR A 253 8.23 9.86 1.06
CA TYR A 253 7.59 10.63 -0.01
C TYR A 253 7.07 11.99 0.48
N LEU A 254 6.59 12.05 1.72
CA LEU A 254 6.05 13.28 2.34
C LEU A 254 7.10 14.08 3.11
N MET A 255 8.27 13.52 3.37
CA MET A 255 9.37 14.17 4.08
C MET A 255 10.30 14.97 3.14
N ASP A 256 10.30 14.66 1.86
CA ASP A 256 11.21 15.25 0.87
C ASP A 256 10.50 15.55 -0.46
N GLY A 257 10.83 16.68 -1.07
CA GLY A 257 10.26 17.10 -2.35
C GLY A 257 8.86 17.73 -2.27
N ASN A 258 8.17 17.74 -3.42
CA ASN A 258 6.81 18.30 -3.53
C ASN A 258 5.80 17.15 -3.63
N PRO A 259 5.05 16.84 -2.56
CA PRO A 259 4.11 15.72 -2.58
C PRO A 259 2.86 15.98 -3.45
N ASN A 260 2.73 17.16 -4.07
CA ASN A 260 1.68 17.43 -5.07
C ASN A 260 2.07 17.02 -6.49
N ASP A 261 3.34 16.71 -6.73
CA ASP A 261 3.85 16.31 -8.05
C ASP A 261 4.61 14.98 -7.94
N PRO A 262 3.92 13.83 -8.09
CA PRO A 262 4.52 12.51 -7.99
C PRO A 262 5.62 12.25 -9.02
N THR A 263 5.69 13.04 -10.09
CA THR A 263 6.69 12.86 -11.16
C THR A 263 8.09 13.36 -10.77
N LYS A 264 8.18 14.14 -9.70
CA LYS A 264 9.46 14.63 -9.18
C LYS A 264 10.10 13.61 -8.24
N ALA A 265 11.42 13.69 -8.15
CA ALA A 265 12.17 12.93 -7.17
C ALA A 265 11.71 13.31 -5.75
N SER A 266 11.58 12.27 -4.92
CA SER A 266 11.45 12.33 -3.47
C SER A 266 12.19 11.14 -2.88
N TRP A 267 12.41 11.12 -1.57
CA TRP A 267 12.96 9.95 -0.89
C TRP A 267 12.06 8.71 -0.94
N GLY A 268 10.74 8.88 -1.18
CA GLY A 268 9.79 7.79 -1.37
C GLY A 268 9.71 7.24 -2.80
N GLY A 269 10.42 7.89 -3.75
CA GLY A 269 10.42 7.55 -5.16
C GLY A 269 9.81 8.63 -6.06
N SER A 270 9.75 8.35 -7.35
CA SER A 270 9.09 9.17 -8.37
C SER A 270 8.20 8.27 -9.22
N PHE A 271 7.06 8.78 -9.63
CA PHE A 271 5.97 8.02 -10.23
C PHE A 271 5.58 8.61 -11.58
N VAL A 272 5.01 7.78 -12.44
CA VAL A 272 4.46 8.20 -13.74
C VAL A 272 2.95 8.03 -13.68
N PRO A 273 2.18 8.96 -14.29
CA PRO A 273 0.74 8.80 -14.36
C PRO A 273 0.40 7.56 -15.18
N PHE A 274 -0.67 6.87 -14.80
CA PHE A 274 -1.21 5.80 -15.64
C PHE A 274 -2.74 5.90 -15.73
N THR A 275 -3.25 5.84 -16.96
CA THR A 275 -4.65 6.17 -17.27
C THR A 275 -5.57 4.95 -17.30
N HIS A 276 -5.03 3.76 -17.02
CA HIS A 276 -5.79 2.53 -17.02
C HIS A 276 -5.14 1.48 -16.12
N SER A 277 -5.91 0.88 -15.22
CA SER A 277 -5.46 -0.30 -14.48
C SER A 277 -5.79 -1.57 -15.26
N PRO A 278 -4.79 -2.43 -15.56
CA PRO A 278 -5.03 -3.68 -16.24
C PRO A 278 -6.04 -4.57 -15.51
N GLN A 279 -7.09 -4.96 -16.24
CA GLN A 279 -8.05 -5.98 -15.80
C GLN A 279 -8.29 -6.96 -16.95
N ILE A 280 -8.15 -8.24 -16.67
CA ILE A 280 -8.34 -9.32 -17.64
C ILE A 280 -9.44 -10.23 -17.14
N LEU A 281 -10.37 -10.55 -18.03
CA LEU A 281 -11.45 -11.48 -17.80
C LEU A 281 -11.20 -12.79 -18.54
N PHE A 282 -11.27 -13.90 -17.82
CA PHE A 282 -11.18 -15.24 -18.35
C PHE A 282 -12.50 -15.98 -18.14
N ASP A 283 -13.24 -16.19 -19.24
CA ASP A 283 -14.47 -17.00 -19.27
C ASP A 283 -14.21 -18.44 -19.73
N ARG A 284 -12.93 -18.84 -19.80
CA ARG A 284 -12.46 -20.19 -20.12
C ARG A 284 -11.21 -20.52 -19.29
N PRO A 285 -10.89 -21.82 -19.11
CA PRO A 285 -9.56 -22.20 -18.65
C PRO A 285 -8.46 -21.58 -19.51
N THR A 286 -7.42 -21.07 -18.87
CA THR A 286 -6.27 -20.47 -19.56
C THR A 286 -5.15 -21.49 -19.75
N THR A 287 -4.24 -21.17 -20.65
CA THR A 287 -3.03 -21.93 -20.97
C THR A 287 -1.79 -21.09 -20.71
N ALA A 288 -0.61 -21.70 -20.73
CA ALA A 288 0.66 -20.97 -20.62
C ALA A 288 0.86 -19.88 -21.70
N LEU A 289 0.11 -19.93 -22.81
CA LEU A 289 0.13 -18.91 -23.87
C LEU A 289 -0.72 -17.67 -23.54
N ASP A 290 -1.63 -17.78 -22.57
CA ASP A 290 -2.39 -16.63 -22.07
C ASP A 290 -1.47 -15.80 -21.17
N THR A 291 -1.12 -14.60 -21.63
CA THR A 291 -0.19 -13.70 -20.93
C THR A 291 -0.89 -12.50 -20.31
N VAL A 292 -0.47 -12.17 -19.09
CA VAL A 292 -0.95 -11.00 -18.35
C VAL A 292 0.23 -10.21 -17.78
N GLN A 293 0.03 -8.91 -17.66
CA GLN A 293 0.98 -8.04 -16.98
C GLN A 293 1.01 -8.33 -15.48
N ILE A 294 2.18 -8.24 -14.87
CA ILE A 294 2.34 -8.22 -13.40
C ILE A 294 1.39 -7.19 -12.76
N TYR A 295 0.89 -7.44 -11.55
CA TYR A 295 -0.08 -6.59 -10.81
C TYR A 295 -1.48 -6.42 -11.44
N SER A 296 -1.79 -7.06 -12.57
CA SER A 296 -3.14 -7.01 -13.16
C SER A 296 -4.20 -7.64 -12.24
N ILE A 297 -5.43 -7.13 -12.32
CA ILE A 297 -6.60 -7.84 -11.79
C ILE A 297 -7.03 -8.89 -12.81
N MET A 298 -6.84 -10.16 -12.47
CA MET A 298 -7.34 -11.30 -13.25
C MET A 298 -8.65 -11.77 -12.64
N THR A 299 -9.73 -11.73 -13.41
CA THR A 299 -11.03 -12.30 -13.02
C THR A 299 -11.22 -13.61 -13.76
N PHE A 300 -11.32 -14.71 -13.03
CA PHE A 300 -11.68 -16.02 -13.58
C PHE A 300 -13.16 -16.27 -13.35
N ARG A 301 -13.92 -16.45 -14.43
CA ARG A 301 -15.33 -16.77 -14.38
C ARG A 301 -15.58 -18.23 -14.74
N VAL A 302 -16.47 -18.86 -13.98
CA VAL A 302 -16.89 -20.23 -14.19
C VAL A 302 -18.40 -20.25 -14.33
N LYS A 303 -18.89 -20.91 -15.38
CA LYS A 303 -20.33 -21.24 -15.50
C LYS A 303 -20.61 -22.53 -14.74
N GLY A 304 -21.65 -22.53 -13.92
CA GLY A 304 -22.04 -23.66 -13.09
C GLY A 304 -23.52 -23.63 -12.72
N PRO A 305 -23.93 -24.46 -11.75
CA PRO A 305 -25.30 -24.50 -11.24
C PRO A 305 -25.80 -23.14 -10.74
N GLU A 306 -27.10 -22.90 -10.78
CA GLU A 306 -27.70 -21.75 -10.10
C GLU A 306 -27.78 -22.00 -8.60
N MET A 307 -27.55 -20.94 -7.82
CA MET A 307 -27.58 -20.99 -6.36
C MET A 307 -28.43 -19.87 -5.78
N ASN A 308 -28.93 -20.11 -4.57
CA ASN A 308 -29.55 -19.09 -3.73
C ASN A 308 -28.73 -18.98 -2.44
N ILE A 309 -27.65 -18.19 -2.48
CA ILE A 309 -26.74 -17.94 -1.35
C ILE A 309 -26.50 -16.42 -1.21
N PRO A 310 -26.11 -15.94 -0.01
CA PRO A 310 -25.69 -14.55 0.16
C PRO A 310 -24.53 -14.19 -0.78
N ALA A 311 -24.53 -12.97 -1.31
CA ALA A 311 -23.54 -12.51 -2.30
C ALA A 311 -22.10 -12.46 -1.75
N ASP A 312 -21.93 -12.41 -0.43
CA ASP A 312 -20.63 -12.43 0.26
C ASP A 312 -20.18 -13.84 0.65
N SER A 313 -20.97 -14.88 0.32
CA SER A 313 -20.60 -16.27 0.59
C SER A 313 -19.54 -16.76 -0.39
N VAL A 314 -18.40 -17.19 0.16
CA VAL A 314 -17.39 -17.92 -0.59
C VAL A 314 -17.94 -19.30 -0.94
N CYS A 315 -18.03 -19.60 -2.23
CA CYS A 315 -18.64 -20.82 -2.75
C CYS A 315 -17.78 -21.56 -3.79
N MET A 316 -16.62 -21.03 -4.14
CA MET A 316 -15.58 -21.76 -4.88
C MET A 316 -14.19 -21.34 -4.39
N THR A 317 -13.18 -22.14 -4.70
CA THR A 317 -11.80 -21.88 -4.31
C THR A 317 -10.89 -22.00 -5.51
N MET A 318 -10.08 -20.98 -5.76
CA MET A 318 -8.96 -21.04 -6.69
C MET A 318 -7.66 -21.32 -5.93
N THR A 319 -6.90 -22.33 -6.36
CA THR A 319 -5.53 -22.54 -5.89
C THR A 319 -4.56 -22.14 -6.99
N ILE A 320 -3.69 -21.16 -6.73
CA ILE A 320 -2.64 -20.71 -7.66
C ILE A 320 -1.39 -20.36 -6.86
N ASN A 321 -0.22 -20.75 -7.38
CA ASN A 321 1.07 -20.48 -6.71
C ASN A 321 1.09 -20.93 -5.23
N LYS A 322 0.50 -22.10 -4.94
CA LYS A 322 0.38 -22.68 -3.58
C LYS A 322 -0.44 -21.84 -2.58
N GLN A 323 -1.24 -20.89 -3.06
CA GLN A 323 -2.14 -20.07 -2.25
C GLN A 323 -3.59 -20.30 -2.71
N THR A 324 -4.54 -20.15 -1.79
CA THR A 324 -5.97 -20.31 -2.06
C THR A 324 -6.70 -18.97 -2.01
N TRP A 325 -7.71 -18.81 -2.86
CA TRP A 325 -8.52 -17.61 -3.00
C TRP A 325 -9.99 -17.99 -3.08
N GLY A 326 -10.82 -17.35 -2.25
CA GLY A 326 -12.26 -17.53 -2.27
C GLY A 326 -12.91 -16.86 -3.48
N GLY A 327 -13.79 -17.58 -4.16
CA GLY A 327 -14.65 -17.09 -5.23
C GLY A 327 -16.12 -17.07 -4.81
N TYR A 328 -16.89 -16.26 -5.53
CA TYR A 328 -18.25 -15.85 -5.18
C TYR A 328 -19.21 -16.15 -6.33
N TYR A 329 -20.49 -16.34 -5.99
CA TYR A 329 -21.56 -16.49 -6.97
C TYR A 329 -22.11 -15.10 -7.33
N LEU A 330 -22.15 -14.79 -8.64
CA LEU A 330 -22.57 -13.48 -9.16
C LEU A 330 -24.01 -13.47 -9.69
N GLY A 331 -24.73 -14.60 -9.63
CA GLY A 331 -26.03 -14.79 -10.26
C GLY A 331 -25.95 -15.49 -11.62
N ASP A 332 -27.10 -15.99 -12.11
CA ASP A 332 -27.27 -16.59 -13.44
C ASP A 332 -26.22 -17.69 -13.79
N GLY A 333 -25.94 -18.54 -12.81
CA GLY A 333 -24.95 -19.62 -12.95
C GLY A 333 -23.51 -19.13 -13.12
N VAL A 334 -23.20 -17.86 -12.83
CA VAL A 334 -21.85 -17.28 -12.93
C VAL A 334 -21.18 -17.25 -11.56
N TYR A 335 -19.96 -17.77 -11.52
CA TYR A 335 -19.06 -17.68 -10.37
C TYR A 335 -17.82 -16.90 -10.77
N ALA A 336 -17.23 -16.16 -9.83
CA ALA A 336 -16.02 -15.39 -10.10
C ALA A 336 -15.05 -15.33 -8.92
N VAL A 337 -13.76 -15.36 -9.24
CA VAL A 337 -12.65 -15.13 -8.30
C VAL A 337 -11.68 -14.14 -8.93
N ARG A 338 -11.19 -13.20 -8.14
CA ARG A 338 -10.16 -12.27 -8.57
C ARG A 338 -8.81 -12.67 -7.99
N HIS A 339 -7.79 -12.60 -8.82
CA HIS A 339 -6.40 -12.81 -8.43
C HIS A 339 -5.51 -11.69 -8.99
N ALA A 340 -4.46 -11.36 -8.25
CA ALA A 340 -3.37 -10.50 -8.70
C ALA A 340 -2.07 -11.06 -8.14
N THR A 341 -0.95 -10.79 -8.80
CA THR A 341 0.35 -11.28 -8.33
C THR A 341 1.48 -10.39 -8.79
N TYR A 342 2.55 -10.38 -8.00
CA TYR A 342 3.82 -9.74 -8.30
C TYR A 342 4.90 -10.77 -8.68
N ALA A 343 4.58 -12.07 -8.61
CA ALA A 343 5.48 -13.12 -9.05
C ALA A 343 5.39 -13.26 -10.58
N LEU A 344 6.52 -13.53 -11.21
CA LEU A 344 6.65 -13.69 -12.66
C LEU A 344 6.64 -15.17 -13.05
N GLY A 345 6.34 -15.44 -14.32
CA GLY A 345 6.40 -16.78 -14.91
C GLY A 345 5.05 -17.47 -15.02
N THR A 346 5.08 -18.72 -15.49
CA THR A 346 3.89 -19.55 -15.69
C THR A 346 3.45 -20.19 -14.39
N MET A 347 2.19 -19.99 -14.02
CA MET A 347 1.59 -20.50 -12.80
C MET A 347 0.42 -21.41 -13.12
N PRO A 348 0.48 -22.70 -12.74
CA PRO A 348 -0.68 -23.56 -12.80
C PRO A 348 -1.68 -23.17 -11.72
N TYR A 349 -2.97 -23.36 -12.01
CA TYR A 349 -4.05 -23.17 -11.06
C TYR A 349 -5.16 -24.21 -11.20
N THR A 350 -5.93 -24.34 -10.13
CA THR A 350 -7.18 -25.09 -10.11
C THR A 350 -8.31 -24.23 -9.56
N ILE A 351 -9.54 -24.46 -10.03
CA ILE A 351 -10.76 -23.87 -9.45
C ILE A 351 -11.72 -25.01 -9.15
N VAL A 352 -12.12 -25.13 -7.88
CA VAL A 352 -12.97 -26.20 -7.37
C VAL A 352 -14.09 -25.63 -6.50
N SER A 353 -15.16 -26.39 -6.32
CA SER A 353 -16.28 -26.06 -5.43
C SER A 353 -16.93 -27.33 -4.92
N GLU A 354 -17.50 -27.28 -3.71
CA GLU A 354 -18.34 -28.34 -3.15
C GLU A 354 -19.79 -28.28 -3.67
N VAL A 355 -20.13 -27.27 -4.50
CA VAL A 355 -21.46 -27.12 -5.08
C VAL A 355 -21.74 -28.28 -6.05
N PRO A 356 -22.82 -29.06 -5.85
CA PRO A 356 -23.12 -30.20 -6.71
C PRO A 356 -23.28 -29.82 -8.17
N GLY A 357 -22.50 -30.43 -9.06
CA GLY A 357 -22.52 -30.15 -10.51
C GLY A 357 -21.64 -28.97 -10.94
N PHE A 358 -20.88 -28.35 -10.04
CA PHE A 358 -19.89 -27.34 -10.40
C PHE A 358 -18.72 -27.95 -11.20
N PRO A 359 -18.31 -27.35 -12.33
CA PRO A 359 -17.20 -27.89 -13.11
C PRO A 359 -15.85 -27.51 -12.50
N THR A 360 -15.06 -28.53 -12.14
CA THR A 360 -13.65 -28.32 -11.79
C THR A 360 -12.88 -27.81 -13.00
N GLN A 361 -12.16 -26.70 -12.83
CA GLN A 361 -11.26 -26.15 -13.86
C GLN A 361 -9.81 -26.30 -13.45
N GLN A 362 -8.94 -26.50 -14.43
CA GLN A 362 -7.50 -26.43 -14.29
C GLN A 362 -6.94 -25.68 -15.49
N GLY A 363 -5.87 -24.93 -15.28
CA GLY A 363 -5.23 -24.17 -16.34
C GLY A 363 -3.88 -23.63 -15.89
N GLU A 364 -3.28 -22.84 -16.77
CA GLU A 364 -2.02 -22.14 -16.52
C GLU A 364 -2.14 -20.70 -16.99
N ILE A 365 -1.43 -19.78 -16.34
CA ILE A 365 -1.35 -18.39 -16.78
C ILE A 365 0.09 -17.90 -16.69
N THR A 366 0.55 -17.13 -17.69
CA THR A 366 1.92 -16.59 -17.70
C THR A 366 1.91 -15.10 -17.32
N ILE A 367 2.62 -14.78 -16.24
CA ILE A 367 2.78 -13.40 -15.75
C ILE A 367 4.06 -12.79 -16.33
N GLU A 368 3.90 -11.73 -17.11
CA GLU A 368 4.99 -11.00 -17.76
C GLU A 368 5.46 -9.81 -16.94
N ASN A 369 6.76 -9.50 -17.02
CA ASN A 369 7.35 -8.34 -16.37
C ASN A 369 7.14 -7.06 -17.20
N VAL A 370 5.87 -6.68 -17.37
CA VAL A 370 5.43 -5.52 -18.14
C VAL A 370 4.37 -4.80 -17.33
N TRP A 371 4.47 -3.48 -17.18
CA TRP A 371 3.46 -2.64 -16.51
C TRP A 371 3.39 -1.23 -17.12
N PRO A 372 2.19 -0.65 -17.33
CA PRO A 372 0.86 -1.29 -17.25
C PRO A 372 0.58 -2.22 -18.45
N GLY A 373 1.45 -2.20 -19.47
CA GLY A 373 1.35 -3.02 -20.68
C GLY A 373 0.31 -2.54 -21.67
N LYS A 374 -0.31 -3.47 -22.41
CA LYS A 374 -1.27 -3.14 -23.46
C LYS A 374 -2.63 -2.79 -22.86
N THR A 375 -3.24 -1.72 -23.36
CA THR A 375 -4.61 -1.35 -23.00
C THR A 375 -5.61 -2.35 -23.58
N ARG A 376 -6.64 -2.68 -22.81
CA ARG A 376 -7.75 -3.57 -23.17
C ARG A 376 -9.09 -2.89 -22.89
N SER A 377 -10.15 -3.35 -23.55
CA SER A 377 -11.51 -2.88 -23.29
C SER A 377 -12.04 -3.24 -21.89
N THR A 378 -11.38 -4.19 -21.22
CA THR A 378 -11.72 -4.64 -19.86
C THR A 378 -10.99 -3.89 -18.77
N ASP A 379 -9.99 -3.07 -19.11
CA ASP A 379 -9.21 -2.32 -18.12
C ASP A 379 -10.11 -1.30 -17.41
N PHE A 380 -9.77 -1.00 -16.14
CA PHE A 380 -10.43 0.10 -15.45
C PHE A 380 -9.90 1.41 -16.01
N PRO A 381 -10.75 2.28 -16.60
CA PRO A 381 -10.32 3.62 -17.00
C PRO A 381 -10.06 4.45 -15.74
N LEU A 382 -8.90 5.11 -15.68
CA LEU A 382 -8.50 5.95 -14.55
C LEU A 382 -8.39 7.41 -14.97
N GLY A 383 -8.64 8.29 -14.02
CA GLY A 383 -8.49 9.73 -14.17
C GLY A 383 -7.02 10.16 -14.21
N LYS A 384 -6.79 11.47 -14.29
CA LYS A 384 -5.45 12.07 -14.44
C LYS A 384 -4.60 12.06 -13.15
N HIS A 385 -5.11 11.53 -12.06
CA HIS A 385 -4.55 11.67 -10.71
C HIS A 385 -4.04 10.34 -10.11
N TRP A 386 -3.89 9.32 -10.95
CA TRP A 386 -3.48 7.98 -10.57
C TRP A 386 -2.07 7.64 -11.10
#